data_AF-A0A3D5EH32-F1
#
_entry.id   AF-A0A3D5EH32-F1
#
_cell.length_a   1.000
_cell.length_b   1.000
_cell.length_c   1.000
_cell.angle_alpha   90.00
_cell.angle_beta   90.00
_cell.angle_gamma   90.00
#
_symmetry.space_group_name_H-M   'P 1'
#
loop_
_entity.id
_entity.type
_entity.pdbx_description
1 polymer ?
#
loop_
_entity_poly.entity_id
_entity_poly.type
_entity_poly.pdbx_seq_one_letter_code
_entity_poly.pdbx_strand_id
1 'polypeptide(L)'
;MKDLAYEMEADAGSVASAVESIDGSGLRSIAEIARAVRDKEAQVNQLEQTLKAEKKALLKLTDEDLPAMLQEIGLNSFELDDGSKIEVRPTYGAHIKIDNREQAFEWLRVNDFGDLIKNTVSCDFGRGEDEMASNFCDFAEQQGFLAKQKTEIHPSTLKAWVRERVENGEEFPMDLFGAFIGQRATIKRGK
;
A
#
# COMPACT_ATOMS: atom_id res chain seq x y z
N MET A 1 -28.51 -32.29 -30.72
CA MET A 1 -27.21 -32.46 -30.03
C MET A 1 -26.13 -32.71 -31.07
N LYS A 2 -25.67 -31.66 -31.75
CA LYS A 2 -24.53 -31.74 -32.68
C LYS A 2 -23.76 -30.41 -32.81
N ASP A 3 -23.81 -29.54 -31.79
CA ASP A 3 -23.29 -28.16 -31.92
C ASP A 3 -22.23 -27.73 -30.89
N LEU A 4 -22.07 -28.41 -29.75
CA LEU A 4 -21.02 -28.03 -28.79
C LEU A 4 -19.60 -28.42 -29.23
N ALA A 5 -19.46 -29.50 -30.02
CA ALA A 5 -18.17 -29.92 -30.53
C ALA A 5 -17.69 -29.05 -31.72
N TYR A 6 -18.63 -28.48 -32.48
CA TYR A 6 -18.34 -27.65 -33.64
C TYR A 6 -17.89 -26.24 -33.25
N GLU A 7 -18.46 -25.68 -32.17
CA GLU A 7 -18.05 -24.38 -31.63
C GLU A 7 -16.65 -24.43 -30.96
N MET A 8 -16.29 -25.53 -30.29
CA MET A 8 -14.95 -25.71 -29.72
C MET A 8 -13.86 -25.90 -30.79
N GLU A 9 -14.19 -26.53 -31.91
CA GLU A 9 -13.27 -26.73 -33.04
C GLU A 9 -13.08 -25.43 -33.84
N ALA A 10 -14.13 -24.60 -33.94
CA ALA A 10 -14.05 -23.25 -34.52
C ALA A 10 -13.19 -22.29 -33.68
N ASP A 11 -13.28 -22.36 -32.35
CA ASP A 11 -12.50 -21.50 -31.45
C ASP A 11 -11.03 -21.94 -31.38
N ALA A 12 -10.75 -23.26 -31.42
CA ALA A 12 -9.39 -23.78 -31.53
C ALA A 12 -8.75 -23.46 -32.90
N GLY A 13 -9.54 -23.51 -33.99
CA GLY A 13 -9.11 -23.14 -35.33
C GLY A 13 -8.83 -21.64 -35.48
N SER A 14 -9.59 -20.78 -34.80
CA SER A 14 -9.38 -19.32 -34.82
C SER A 14 -8.10 -18.92 -34.08
N VAL A 15 -7.80 -19.56 -32.95
CA VAL A 15 -6.57 -19.34 -32.18
C VAL A 15 -5.35 -19.89 -32.91
N ALA A 16 -5.45 -21.07 -33.54
CA ALA A 16 -4.37 -21.63 -34.35
C ALA A 16 -4.06 -20.76 -35.59
N SER A 17 -5.09 -20.28 -36.28
CA SER A 17 -4.96 -19.38 -37.44
C SER A 17 -4.46 -17.97 -37.08
N ALA A 18 -4.84 -17.46 -35.90
CA ALA A 18 -4.30 -16.21 -35.36
C ALA A 18 -2.81 -16.35 -34.99
N VAL A 19 -2.35 -17.53 -34.56
CA VAL A 19 -0.93 -17.80 -34.29
C VAL A 19 -0.12 -17.98 -35.57
N GLU A 20 -0.69 -18.60 -36.61
CA GLU A 20 -0.04 -18.77 -37.92
C GLU A 20 0.08 -17.46 -38.73
N SER A 21 -0.74 -16.46 -38.44
CA SER A 21 -0.69 -15.13 -39.09
C SER A 21 0.20 -14.10 -38.37
N ILE A 22 0.75 -14.44 -37.18
CA ILE A 22 1.70 -13.58 -36.48
C ILE A 22 3.10 -13.90 -37.00
N ASP A 23 3.64 -12.98 -37.80
CA ASP A 23 5.05 -13.01 -38.22
C ASP A 23 5.96 -13.31 -37.03
N GLY A 24 6.91 -14.24 -37.20
CA GLY A 24 7.85 -14.65 -36.15
C GLY A 24 8.67 -13.50 -35.56
N SER A 25 8.68 -12.32 -36.18
CA SER A 25 9.23 -11.08 -35.64
C SER A 25 8.42 -10.53 -34.46
N GLY A 26 7.09 -10.60 -34.50
CA GLY A 26 6.21 -10.15 -33.42
C GLY A 26 6.33 -11.03 -32.17
N LEU A 27 6.31 -12.35 -32.34
CA LEU A 27 6.51 -13.29 -31.24
C LEU A 27 7.90 -13.18 -30.59
N ARG A 28 8.95 -12.91 -31.38
CA ARG A 28 10.29 -12.63 -30.85
C ARG A 28 10.30 -11.35 -30.00
N SER A 29 9.66 -10.28 -30.46
CA SER A 29 9.57 -9.02 -29.71
C SER A 29 8.80 -9.16 -28.38
N ILE A 30 7.73 -9.95 -28.34
CA ILE A 30 6.99 -10.25 -27.10
C ILE A 30 7.85 -11.07 -26.12
N ALA A 31 8.57 -12.07 -26.62
CA ALA A 31 9.48 -12.87 -25.80
C ALA A 31 10.64 -12.03 -25.23
N GLU A 32 11.16 -11.07 -26.01
CA GLU A 32 12.17 -10.10 -25.55
C GLU A 32 11.63 -9.18 -24.48
N ILE A 33 10.43 -8.62 -24.67
CA ILE A 33 9.78 -7.76 -23.66
C ILE A 33 9.47 -8.55 -22.39
N ALA A 34 8.98 -9.79 -22.50
CA ALA A 34 8.72 -10.64 -21.34
C ALA A 34 9.99 -10.95 -20.53
N ARG A 35 11.13 -11.17 -21.21
CA ARG A 35 12.45 -11.29 -20.55
C ARG A 35 12.86 -9.98 -19.89
N ALA A 36 12.72 -8.86 -20.58
CA ALA A 36 13.05 -7.54 -20.03
C ALA A 36 12.21 -7.20 -18.78
N VAL A 37 10.91 -7.53 -18.78
CA VAL A 37 10.04 -7.37 -17.60
C VAL A 37 10.56 -8.21 -16.44
N ARG A 38 10.88 -9.48 -16.67
CA ARG A 38 11.44 -10.36 -15.63
C ARG A 38 12.77 -9.83 -15.08
N ASP A 39 13.66 -9.39 -15.96
CA ASP A 39 14.97 -8.87 -15.54
C ASP A 39 14.81 -7.58 -14.74
N LYS A 40 13.85 -6.72 -15.12
CA LYS A 40 13.50 -5.51 -14.36
C LYS A 40 12.85 -5.82 -13.02
N GLU A 41 11.95 -6.80 -12.95
CA GLU A 41 11.39 -7.26 -11.66
C GLU A 41 12.48 -7.79 -10.73
N ALA A 42 13.42 -8.58 -11.25
CA ALA A 42 14.57 -9.05 -10.47
C ALA A 42 15.44 -7.87 -10.00
N GLN A 43 15.71 -6.89 -10.88
CA GLN A 43 16.48 -5.70 -10.54
C GLN A 43 15.79 -4.84 -9.47
N VAL A 44 14.47 -4.63 -9.57
CA VAL A 44 13.69 -3.90 -8.56
C VAL A 44 13.75 -4.60 -7.20
N ASN A 45 13.53 -5.92 -7.17
CA ASN A 45 13.62 -6.69 -5.93
C ASN A 45 15.02 -6.60 -5.29
N GLN A 46 16.08 -6.67 -6.11
CA GLN A 46 17.45 -6.51 -5.63
C GLN A 46 17.68 -5.10 -5.07
N LEU A 47 17.22 -4.06 -5.77
CA LEU A 47 17.33 -2.67 -5.32
C LEU A 47 16.55 -2.43 -4.02
N GLU A 48 15.38 -3.03 -3.85
CA GLU A 48 14.62 -2.95 -2.59
C GLU A 48 15.38 -3.59 -1.42
N GLN A 49 16.02 -4.74 -1.66
CA GLN A 49 16.87 -5.39 -0.65
C GLN A 49 18.10 -4.54 -0.32
N THR A 50 18.78 -4.01 -1.33
CA THR A 50 19.91 -3.09 -1.14
C THR A 50 19.47 -1.85 -0.37
N LEU A 51 18.38 -1.20 -0.78
CA LEU A 51 17.85 -0.01 -0.11
C LEU A 51 17.52 -0.31 1.37
N LYS A 52 16.95 -1.48 1.67
CA LYS A 52 16.69 -1.89 3.04
C LYS A 52 17.98 -2.06 3.84
N ALA A 53 19.01 -2.66 3.24
CA ALA A 53 20.32 -2.84 3.87
C ALA A 53 21.03 -1.49 4.12
N GLU A 54 21.06 -0.62 3.12
CA GLU A 54 21.65 0.72 3.21
C GLU A 54 20.93 1.60 4.24
N LYS A 55 19.60 1.56 4.29
CA LYS A 55 18.83 2.25 5.34
C LYS A 55 19.22 1.77 6.74
N LYS A 56 19.44 0.47 6.91
CA LYS A 56 19.88 -0.10 8.18
C LYS A 56 21.31 0.32 8.52
N ALA A 57 22.22 0.32 7.54
CA ALA A 57 23.60 0.75 7.71
C ALA A 57 23.67 2.25 8.08
N LEU A 58 22.88 3.08 7.41
CA LEU A 58 22.75 4.51 7.72
C LEU A 58 22.28 4.72 9.16
N LEU A 59 21.22 4.03 9.59
CA LEU A 59 20.73 4.12 10.96
C LEU A 59 21.80 3.73 11.98
N LYS A 60 22.58 2.68 11.71
CA LYS A 60 23.70 2.30 12.58
C LYS A 60 24.74 3.43 12.68
N LEU A 61 25.09 4.05 11.55
CA LEU A 61 26.04 5.15 11.54
C LEU A 61 25.52 6.36 12.31
N THR A 62 24.24 6.74 12.14
CA THR A 62 23.67 7.94 12.75
C THR A 62 23.31 7.78 14.22
N ASP A 63 22.86 6.60 14.62
CA ASP A 63 22.26 6.38 15.93
C ASP A 63 23.21 5.64 16.90
N GLU A 64 24.23 4.94 16.38
CA GLU A 64 25.22 4.20 17.19
C GLU A 64 26.65 4.75 16.99
N ASP A 65 27.21 4.63 15.79
CA ASP A 65 28.65 4.82 15.55
C ASP A 65 29.07 6.30 15.70
N LEU A 66 28.34 7.24 15.09
CA LEU A 66 28.65 8.67 15.12
C LEU A 66 28.46 9.28 16.52
N PRO A 67 27.35 9.02 17.25
CA PRO A 67 27.22 9.43 18.65
C PRO A 67 28.33 8.87 19.54
N ALA A 68 28.72 7.60 19.37
CA ALA A 68 29.80 6.98 20.14
C ALA A 68 31.15 7.68 19.92
N MET A 69 31.52 7.95 18.66
CA MET A 69 32.76 8.67 18.34
C MET A 69 32.78 10.09 18.91
N LEU A 70 31.66 10.81 18.84
CA LEU A 70 31.55 12.16 19.41
C LEU A 70 31.66 12.15 20.94
N GLN A 71 31.04 11.16 21.59
CA GLN A 71 31.13 10.96 23.03
C GLN A 71 32.56 10.62 23.49
N GLU A 72 33.31 9.80 22.74
CA GLU A 72 34.72 9.49 23.03
C GLU A 72 35.61 10.72 23.06
N ILE A 73 35.33 11.71 22.19
CA ILE A 73 36.08 12.97 22.09
C ILE A 73 35.50 14.05 23.03
N GLY A 74 34.41 13.75 23.75
CA GLY A 74 33.75 14.67 24.67
C GLY A 74 32.99 15.81 23.99
N LEU A 75 32.61 15.64 22.73
CA LEU A 75 31.87 16.62 21.94
C LEU A 75 30.41 16.16 21.77
N ASN A 76 29.47 17.08 21.90
CA ASN A 76 28.06 16.83 21.56
C ASN A 76 27.67 17.47 20.22
N SER A 77 28.56 18.28 19.65
CA SER A 77 28.42 18.86 18.33
C SER A 77 29.78 19.09 17.68
N PHE A 78 29.87 18.94 16.37
CA PHE A 78 31.09 19.14 15.59
C PHE A 78 30.72 19.83 14.26
N GLU A 79 31.55 20.76 13.80
CA GLU A 79 31.37 21.42 12.50
C GLU A 79 32.49 20.96 11.57
N LEU A 80 32.11 20.48 10.39
CA LEU A 80 33.00 20.01 9.35
C LEU A 80 33.53 21.18 8.52
N ASP A 81 34.63 20.95 7.83
CA ASP A 81 35.29 21.92 6.95
C ASP A 81 34.44 22.29 5.71
N ASP A 82 33.52 21.42 5.32
CA ASP A 82 32.51 21.66 4.28
C ASP A 82 31.33 22.54 4.75
N GLY A 83 31.31 22.95 6.02
CA GLY A 83 30.25 23.75 6.65
C GLY A 83 29.10 22.92 7.23
N SER A 84 29.17 21.59 7.18
CA SER A 84 28.16 20.71 7.77
C SER A 84 28.29 20.66 9.29
N LYS A 85 27.17 20.79 10.01
CA LYS A 85 27.13 20.70 11.48
C LYS A 85 26.53 19.38 11.93
N ILE A 86 27.27 18.63 12.73
CA ILE A 86 26.85 17.42 13.42
C ILE A 86 26.42 17.80 14.84
N GLU A 87 25.24 17.35 15.27
CA GLU A 87 24.75 17.53 16.64
C GLU A 87 24.09 16.24 17.11
N VAL A 88 24.51 15.74 18.26
CA VAL A 88 23.95 14.52 18.87
C VAL A 88 22.86 14.93 19.85
N ARG A 89 21.63 14.45 19.60
CA ARG A 89 20.48 14.66 20.48
C ARG A 89 19.95 13.31 20.96
N PRO A 90 19.49 13.18 22.21
CA PRO A 90 18.82 11.97 22.67
C PRO A 90 17.58 11.67 21.82
N THR A 91 17.45 10.43 21.37
CA THR A 91 16.25 9.93 20.70
C THR A 91 15.49 8.99 21.63
N TYR A 92 14.16 9.07 21.61
CA TYR A 92 13.29 8.22 22.44
C TYR A 92 12.31 7.47 21.54
N GLY A 93 12.25 6.14 21.70
CA GLY A 93 11.32 5.29 20.98
C GLY A 93 10.71 4.26 21.92
N ALA A 94 9.41 3.98 21.75
CA ALA A 94 8.70 2.98 22.54
C ALA A 94 7.76 2.20 21.63
N HIS A 95 7.67 0.88 21.83
CA HIS A 95 6.67 0.03 21.18
C HIS A 95 6.17 -1.01 22.17
N ILE A 96 4.87 -1.30 22.13
CA ILE A 96 4.25 -2.36 22.91
C ILE A 96 4.03 -3.55 21.98
N LYS A 97 4.66 -4.69 22.29
CA LYS A 97 4.42 -5.96 21.56
C LYS A 97 2.96 -6.37 21.71
N ILE A 98 2.42 -7.02 20.68
CA ILE A 98 1.00 -7.45 20.65
C ILE A 98 0.65 -8.30 21.88
N ASP A 99 1.49 -9.27 22.20
CA ASP A 99 1.30 -10.20 23.33
C ASP A 99 1.27 -9.49 24.71
N ASN A 100 1.90 -8.32 24.81
CA ASN A 100 2.02 -7.57 26.06
C ASN A 100 1.01 -6.42 26.17
N ARG A 101 0.13 -6.23 25.18
CA ARG A 101 -0.78 -5.07 25.13
C ARG A 101 -1.67 -4.96 26.36
N GLU A 102 -2.30 -6.06 26.76
CA GLU A 102 -3.21 -6.07 27.92
C GLU A 102 -2.48 -5.69 29.20
N GLN A 103 -1.35 -6.34 29.49
CA GLN A 103 -0.54 -6.06 30.67
C GLN A 103 0.00 -4.62 30.67
N ALA A 104 0.44 -4.12 29.52
CA ALA A 104 0.95 -2.76 29.40
C ALA A 104 -0.16 -1.71 29.60
N PHE A 105 -1.35 -1.94 29.05
CA PHE A 105 -2.50 -1.05 29.25
C PHE A 105 -2.98 -1.06 30.69
N GLU A 106 -3.01 -2.22 31.34
CA GLU A 106 -3.35 -2.31 32.76
C GLU A 106 -2.32 -1.58 33.62
N TRP A 107 -1.03 -1.79 33.36
CA TRP A 107 0.03 -1.06 34.05
C TRP A 107 -0.12 0.46 33.88
N LEU A 108 -0.38 0.95 32.67
CA LEU A 108 -0.60 2.38 32.41
C LEU A 108 -1.79 2.93 33.20
N ARG A 109 -2.90 2.18 33.29
CA ARG A 109 -4.08 2.59 34.06
C ARG A 109 -3.82 2.63 35.57
N VAL A 110 -3.14 1.62 36.11
CA VAL A 110 -2.80 1.54 37.54
C VAL A 110 -1.82 2.64 37.97
N ASN A 111 -1.00 3.13 37.04
CA ASN A 111 0.01 4.17 37.31
C ASN A 111 -0.43 5.57 36.85
N ASP A 112 -1.73 5.84 36.72
CA ASP A 112 -2.29 7.15 36.35
C ASP A 112 -1.88 7.69 34.96
N PHE A 113 -1.45 6.82 34.05
CA PHE A 113 -1.13 7.13 32.64
C PHE A 113 -2.19 6.58 31.66
N GLY A 114 -3.40 6.33 32.17
CA GLY A 114 -4.50 5.79 31.36
C GLY A 114 -4.98 6.73 30.26
N ASP A 115 -4.73 8.03 30.38
CA ASP A 115 -5.03 9.07 29.39
C ASP A 115 -4.25 8.90 28.07
N LEU A 116 -3.10 8.24 28.11
CA LEU A 116 -2.36 7.83 26.91
C LEU A 116 -3.13 6.81 26.06
N ILE A 117 -4.05 6.06 26.66
CA ILE A 117 -4.81 5.01 25.99
C ILE A 117 -6.05 5.63 25.32
N LYS A 118 -5.96 5.86 24.02
CA LYS A 118 -7.11 6.30 23.22
C LYS A 118 -7.95 5.10 22.80
N ASN A 119 -9.18 5.01 23.32
CA ASN A 119 -10.17 4.04 22.85
C ASN A 119 -11.04 4.69 21.77
N THR A 120 -11.11 4.07 20.59
CA THR A 120 -11.94 4.56 19.47
C THR A 120 -13.00 3.50 19.17
N VAL A 121 -14.26 3.91 19.22
CA VAL A 121 -15.39 3.09 18.76
C VAL A 121 -15.80 3.60 17.39
N SER A 122 -15.91 2.71 16.42
CA SER A 122 -16.33 3.01 15.05
C SER A 122 -17.54 2.16 14.68
N CYS A 123 -18.52 2.76 14.01
CA CYS A 123 -19.69 2.11 13.46
C CYS A 123 -19.73 2.39 11.95
N ASP A 124 -19.91 1.34 11.16
CA ASP A 124 -20.00 1.45 9.71
C ASP A 124 -21.47 1.46 9.29
N PHE A 125 -21.84 2.46 8.49
CA PHE A 125 -23.18 2.61 7.90
C PHE A 125 -23.10 2.35 6.40
N GLY A 126 -24.03 1.53 5.90
CA GLY A 126 -24.09 1.07 4.53
C GLY A 126 -24.77 2.05 3.58
N ARG A 127 -25.02 1.56 2.36
CA ARG A 127 -25.64 2.36 1.29
C ARG A 127 -27.05 2.83 1.70
N GLY A 128 -27.27 4.14 1.65
CA GLY A 128 -28.57 4.75 1.97
C GLY A 128 -28.81 4.95 3.46
N GLU A 129 -27.82 4.66 4.30
CA GLU A 129 -27.89 4.85 5.76
C GLU A 129 -27.26 6.19 6.20
N ASP A 130 -27.04 7.13 5.27
CA ASP A 130 -26.44 8.44 5.57
C ASP A 130 -27.23 9.22 6.63
N GLU A 131 -28.57 9.18 6.56
CA GLU A 131 -29.44 9.78 7.59
C GLU A 131 -29.31 9.06 8.93
N MET A 132 -29.12 7.74 8.94
CA MET A 132 -28.90 6.97 10.17
C MET A 132 -27.55 7.31 10.80
N ALA A 133 -26.51 7.47 9.98
CA ALA A 133 -25.17 7.89 10.41
C ALA A 133 -25.20 9.29 11.03
N SER A 134 -25.92 10.24 10.40
CA SER A 134 -26.12 11.58 10.93
C SER A 134 -26.88 11.56 12.26
N ASN A 135 -28.01 10.86 12.30
CA ASN A 135 -28.82 10.71 13.52
C ASN A 135 -28.03 10.07 14.67
N PHE A 136 -27.15 9.10 14.36
CA PHE A 136 -26.29 8.48 15.36
C PHE A 136 -25.22 9.44 15.88
N CYS A 137 -24.63 10.27 15.01
CA CYS A 137 -23.72 11.33 15.43
C CYS A 137 -24.43 12.33 16.34
N ASP A 138 -25.61 12.81 15.95
CA ASP A 138 -26.42 13.74 16.75
C ASP A 138 -26.79 13.13 18.11
N PHE A 139 -27.18 11.85 18.12
CA PHE A 139 -27.44 11.13 19.37
C PHE A 139 -26.19 11.07 20.25
N ALA A 140 -25.04 10.72 19.70
CA ALA A 140 -23.79 10.65 20.46
C ALA A 140 -23.37 12.02 21.01
N GLU A 141 -23.54 13.10 20.24
CA GLU A 141 -23.28 14.47 20.69
C GLU A 141 -24.25 14.92 21.79
N GLN A 142 -25.54 14.57 21.69
CA GLN A 142 -26.52 14.82 22.75
C GLN A 142 -26.17 14.11 24.06
N GLN A 143 -25.53 12.95 23.98
CA GLN A 143 -25.00 12.24 25.15
C GLN A 143 -23.64 12.77 25.63
N GLY A 144 -23.11 13.83 25.01
CA GLY A 144 -21.85 14.48 25.39
C GLY A 144 -20.59 13.83 24.82
N PHE A 145 -20.72 12.92 23.85
CA PHE A 145 -19.56 12.34 23.14
C PHE A 145 -19.12 13.23 21.98
N LEU A 146 -17.82 13.26 21.71
CA LEU A 146 -17.27 13.89 20.51
C LEU A 146 -17.39 12.93 19.34
N ALA A 147 -18.56 12.93 18.69
CA ALA A 147 -18.78 12.16 17.47
C ALA A 147 -17.90 12.71 16.33
N LYS A 148 -17.36 11.80 15.51
CA LYS A 148 -16.64 12.16 14.28
C LYS A 148 -17.21 11.34 13.15
N GLN A 149 -17.89 12.01 12.21
CA GLN A 149 -18.34 11.38 10.98
C GLN A 149 -17.24 11.51 9.92
N LYS A 150 -16.88 10.38 9.30
CA LYS A 150 -15.94 10.34 8.17
C LYS A 150 -16.66 9.72 6.98
N THR A 151 -16.87 10.51 5.94
CA THR A 151 -17.44 10.03 4.67
C THR A 151 -16.30 9.73 3.71
N GLU A 152 -16.13 8.46 3.36
CA GLU A 152 -15.11 8.05 2.40
C GLU A 152 -15.61 6.92 1.51
N ILE A 153 -15.08 6.86 0.29
CA ILE A 153 -15.24 5.72 -0.59
C ILE A 153 -13.96 4.89 -0.55
N HIS A 154 -14.08 3.60 -0.28
CA HIS A 154 -12.91 2.72 -0.33
C HIS A 154 -12.39 2.64 -1.78
N PRO A 155 -11.06 2.80 -2.02
CA PRO A 155 -10.50 2.83 -3.38
C PRO A 155 -10.84 1.60 -4.22
N SER A 156 -10.90 0.41 -3.61
CA SER A 156 -11.29 -0.82 -4.32
C SER A 156 -12.75 -0.81 -4.77
N THR A 157 -13.64 -0.18 -4.01
CA THR A 157 -15.07 -0.07 -4.33
C THR A 157 -15.25 0.89 -5.50
N LEU A 158 -14.61 2.06 -5.45
CA LEU A 158 -14.63 3.02 -6.56
C LEU A 158 -14.04 2.39 -7.84
N LYS A 159 -12.92 1.67 -7.71
CA LYS A 159 -12.31 0.94 -8.84
C LYS A 159 -13.24 -0.12 -9.43
N ALA A 160 -13.96 -0.87 -8.60
CA ALA A 160 -14.91 -1.88 -9.06
C ALA A 160 -16.08 -1.23 -9.83
N TRP A 161 -16.62 -0.13 -9.31
CA TRP A 161 -17.65 0.65 -9.99
C TRP A 161 -17.18 1.20 -11.34
N VAL A 162 -15.98 1.80 -11.39
CA VAL A 162 -15.37 2.28 -12.66
C VAL A 162 -15.23 1.14 -13.66
N ARG A 163 -14.74 -0.04 -13.22
CA ARG A 163 -14.61 -1.21 -14.09
C ARG A 163 -15.96 -1.62 -14.69
N GLU A 164 -16.99 -1.73 -13.87
CA GLU A 164 -18.35 -2.13 -14.30
C GLU A 164 -18.92 -1.15 -15.34
N ARG A 165 -18.75 0.16 -15.14
CA ARG A 165 -19.17 1.17 -16.13
C ARG A 165 -18.47 1.00 -17.46
N VAL A 166 -17.15 0.79 -17.44
CA VAL A 166 -16.36 0.59 -18.65
C VAL A 166 -16.74 -0.72 -19.37
N GLU A 167 -16.92 -1.82 -18.63
CA GLU A 167 -17.28 -3.12 -19.19
C GLU A 167 -18.70 -3.14 -19.78
N ASN A 168 -19.63 -2.36 -19.21
CA ASN A 168 -21.00 -2.21 -19.70
C ASN A 168 -21.13 -1.14 -20.81
N GLY A 169 -20.05 -0.42 -21.16
CA GLY A 169 -20.10 0.66 -22.15
C GLY A 169 -20.85 1.91 -21.68
N GLU A 170 -20.99 2.10 -20.37
CA GLU A 170 -21.66 3.26 -19.78
C GLU A 170 -20.69 4.43 -19.64
N GLU A 171 -21.08 5.61 -20.15
CA GLU A 171 -20.31 6.83 -19.94
C GLU A 171 -20.39 7.32 -18.48
N PHE A 172 -19.27 7.83 -17.98
CA PHE A 172 -19.17 8.49 -16.68
C PHE A 172 -18.05 9.54 -16.72
N PRO A 173 -18.08 10.56 -15.84
CA PRO A 173 -17.11 11.66 -15.88
C PRO A 173 -15.74 11.21 -15.35
N MET A 174 -14.89 10.70 -16.25
CA MET A 174 -13.55 10.16 -15.95
C MET A 174 -12.69 11.13 -15.12
N ASP A 175 -12.65 12.41 -15.49
CA ASP A 175 -11.84 13.42 -14.80
C ASP A 175 -12.31 13.67 -13.36
N LEU A 176 -13.63 13.65 -13.12
CA LEU A 176 -14.20 13.85 -11.78
C LEU A 176 -13.78 12.73 -10.82
N PHE A 177 -13.72 11.50 -11.33
CA PHE A 177 -13.34 10.33 -10.55
C PHE A 177 -11.84 10.02 -10.61
N GLY A 178 -11.04 10.83 -11.31
CA GLY A 178 -9.63 10.54 -11.58
C GLY A 178 -9.43 9.17 -12.22
N ALA A 179 -10.41 8.71 -12.99
CA ALA A 179 -10.42 7.37 -13.55
C ALA A 179 -9.48 7.29 -14.74
N PHE A 180 -8.69 6.23 -14.80
CA PHE A 180 -7.78 5.94 -15.89
C PHE A 180 -7.95 4.49 -16.34
N ILE A 181 -8.10 4.30 -17.65
CA ILE A 181 -8.21 2.98 -18.27
C ILE A 181 -6.86 2.66 -18.90
N GLY A 182 -6.23 1.58 -18.43
CA GLY A 182 -4.96 1.10 -18.96
C GLY A 182 -4.86 -0.41 -18.88
N GLN A 183 -4.06 -0.99 -19.76
CA GLN A 183 -3.77 -2.42 -19.77
C GLN A 183 -2.47 -2.69 -19.02
N ARG A 184 -2.46 -3.70 -18.15
CA ARG A 184 -1.26 -4.16 -17.44
C ARG A 184 -1.06 -5.65 -17.68
N ALA A 185 0.00 -6.00 -18.37
CA ALA A 185 0.44 -7.39 -18.47
C ALA A 185 0.92 -7.87 -17.10
N THR A 186 0.56 -9.11 -16.73
CA THR A 186 1.05 -9.76 -15.51
C THR A 186 1.68 -11.09 -15.90
N ILE A 187 2.96 -11.28 -15.60
CA ILE A 187 3.68 -12.52 -15.90
C ILE A 187 3.61 -13.40 -14.64
N LYS A 188 2.77 -14.44 -14.66
CA LYS A 188 2.70 -15.45 -13.58
C LYS A 188 3.53 -16.67 -13.97
N ARG A 189 4.34 -17.17 -13.02
CA ARG A 189 5.11 -18.41 -13.23
C ARG A 189 4.16 -19.61 -13.17
N GLY A 190 4.16 -20.45 -14.22
CA GLY A 190 3.57 -21.80 -14.14
C GLY A 190 4.33 -22.63 -13.10
N LYS A 191 3.61 -23.49 -12.36
CA LYS A 191 4.23 -24.42 -11.42
C LYS A 191 5.24 -25.33 -12.10
#